data_AF-A0A1H4GYQ0-F1
#
_entry.id   AF-A0A1H4GYQ0-F1
#
_cell.length_a   1.000
_cell.length_b   1.000
_cell.length_c   1.000
_cell.angle_alpha   90.00
_cell.angle_beta   90.00
_cell.angle_gamma   90.00
#
_symmetry.space_group_name_H-M   'P 1'
#
loop_
_entity.id
_entity.type
_entity.pdbx_description
1 polymer ?
#
loop_
_entity_poly.entity_id
_entity_poly.type
_entity_poly.pdbx_seq_one_letter_code
_entity_poly.pdbx_strand_id
1 'polypeptide(L)' 'MADLKTEFTVEFEGENIPVVITEVEQDEDTAYFAEIPGHEKFEIFLSEEDMWVSNDEVSLDEDLIFLIGDKFESLQP' A
#
# COMPACT_ATOMS: atom_id res chain seq x y z
N MET A 1 -7.69 16.78 9.57
CA MET A 1 -7.13 15.60 10.27
C MET A 1 -5.75 15.36 9.65
N ALA A 2 -4.80 14.77 10.38
CA ALA A 2 -3.44 14.64 9.87
C ALA A 2 -3.35 13.34 9.07
N ASP A 3 -2.91 13.41 7.81
CA ASP A 3 -2.63 12.22 7.02
C ASP A 3 -1.53 11.41 7.72
N LEU A 4 -1.79 10.15 8.05
CA LEU A 4 -0.77 9.27 8.64
C LEU A 4 0.09 8.71 7.51
N LYS A 5 1.42 8.82 7.66
CA LYS A 5 2.36 8.30 6.66
C LYS A 5 3.23 7.23 7.28
N THR A 6 3.28 6.09 6.61
CA THR A 6 4.07 4.93 7.01
C THR A 6 5.05 4.61 5.90
N GLU A 7 6.34 4.81 6.20
CA GLU A 7 7.44 4.59 5.27
C GLU A 7 8.18 3.31 5.64
N PHE A 8 8.35 2.40 4.69
CA PHE A 8 9.04 1.14 4.90
C PHE A 8 9.69 0.65 3.60
N THR A 9 10.32 -0.51 3.63
CA THR A 9 10.96 -1.12 2.48
C THR A 9 10.56 -2.58 2.41
N VAL A 10 10.21 -3.03 1.22
CA VAL A 10 9.88 -4.43 0.91
C VAL A 10 10.96 -5.00 -0.01
N GLU A 11 11.32 -6.25 0.22
CA GLU A 11 12.21 -6.99 -0.67
C GLU A 11 11.35 -7.78 -1.66
N PHE A 12 11.43 -7.45 -2.94
CA PHE A 12 10.70 -8.11 -4.02
C PHE A 12 11.65 -8.45 -5.17
N GLU A 13 11.64 -9.70 -5.62
CA GLU A 13 12.55 -10.21 -6.66
C GLU A 13 14.06 -9.97 -6.40
N GLY A 14 14.45 -9.80 -5.14
CA GLY A 14 15.84 -9.50 -4.74
C GLY A 14 16.21 -8.01 -4.82
N GLU A 15 15.25 -7.14 -5.11
CA GLU A 15 15.38 -5.68 -5.05
C GLU A 15 14.68 -5.13 -3.81
N ASN A 16 15.25 -4.07 -3.22
CA ASN A 16 14.66 -3.36 -2.10
C ASN A 16 13.85 -2.17 -2.62
N ILE A 17 12.53 -2.28 -2.56
CA ILE A 17 11.60 -1.27 -3.02
C ILE A 17 11.15 -0.45 -1.81
N PRO A 18 11.49 0.85 -1.73
CA PRO A 18 10.96 1.70 -0.67
C PRO A 18 9.50 2.03 -1.00
N VAL A 19 8.65 1.95 0.03
CA VAL A 19 7.20 2.11 -0.09
C VAL A 19 6.73 3.11 0.95
N VAL A 20 5.90 4.04 0.51
CA VAL A 20 5.26 5.02 1.39
C VAL A 20 3.76 4.83 1.29
N ILE A 21 3.12 4.45 2.39
CA ILE A 21 1.67 4.42 2.49
C ILE A 21 1.20 5.68 3.19
N THR A 22 0.27 6.39 2.55
CA THR A 22 -0.44 7.52 3.15
C THR A 22 -1.87 7.09 3.44
N GLU A 23 -2.25 7.14 4.71
CA GLU A 23 -3.61 6.93 5.18
C GLU A 23 -4.34 8.26 5.15
N VAL A 24 -5.44 8.29 4.40
CA VAL A 24 -6.29 9.47 4.21
C VAL A 24 -7.65 9.13 4.81
N GLU A 25 -7.93 9.72 5.98
CA GLU A 25 -9.27 9.68 6.58
C GLU A 25 -10.23 10.50 5.74
N GLN A 26 -11.20 9.84 5.12
CA GLN A 26 -12.37 10.46 4.49
C GLN A 26 -13.56 10.40 5.45
N ASP A 27 -14.63 11.14 5.14
CA ASP A 27 -15.75 11.35 6.07
C ASP A 27 -16.38 10.06 6.62
N GLU A 28 -16.45 8.99 5.81
CA GLU A 28 -17.06 7.70 6.19
C GLU A 28 -16.10 6.50 6.06
N ASP A 29 -14.92 6.67 5.45
CA ASP A 29 -13.98 5.59 5.12
C ASP A 29 -12.51 6.04 5.21
N THR A 30 -11.58 5.10 5.35
CA THR A 30 -10.14 5.36 5.28
C THR A 30 -9.59 4.84 3.95
N ALA A 31 -8.99 5.72 3.16
CA ALA A 31 -8.30 5.35 1.93
C ALA A 31 -6.79 5.24 2.18
N TYR A 32 -6.16 4.20 1.61
CA TYR A 32 -4.73 3.98 1.72
C TYR A 32 -4.09 4.17 0.36
N PHE A 33 -3.11 5.07 0.27
CA PHE A 33 -2.39 5.30 -0.97
C PHE A 33 -0.94 4.89 -0.85
N ALA A 34 -0.50 3.95 -1.69
CA ALA A 34 0.87 3.52 -1.80
C ALA A 34 1.63 4.33 -2.87
N GLU A 35 2.85 4.71 -2.53
CA GLU A 35 3.80 5.39 -3.40
C GLU A 35 5.11 4.60 -3.42
N ILE A 36 5.55 4.20 -4.61
CA ILE A 36 6.82 3.50 -4.82
C ILE A 36 7.62 4.18 -5.95
N PRO A 37 8.96 4.19 -5.89
CA PRO A 37 9.76 4.76 -6.96
C PRO A 37 9.53 4.05 -8.29
N GLY A 38 9.36 4.83 -9.36
CA GLY A 38 9.19 4.30 -10.71
C GLY A 38 7.75 4.00 -11.10
N HIS A 39 6.80 4.11 -10.17
CA HIS A 39 5.37 3.94 -10.44
C HIS A 39 4.58 5.17 -10.01
N GLU A 40 3.40 5.35 -10.60
CA GLU A 40 2.47 6.37 -10.16
C GLU A 40 1.87 5.98 -8.81
N LYS A 41 1.49 7.00 -8.02
CA LYS A 41 0.77 6.81 -6.76
C LYS A 41 -0.52 6.05 -7.02
N PHE A 42 -0.78 5.03 -6.21
CA PHE A 42 -1.97 4.20 -6.35
C PHE A 42 -2.69 3.97 -5.04
N GLU A 43 -3.98 3.67 -5.13
CA GLU A 43 -4.81 3.31 -3.99
C GLU A 43 -4.74 1.80 -3.76
N ILE A 44 -4.57 1.42 -2.49
CA ILE A 44 -4.68 0.05 -2.00
C ILE A 44 -5.82 -0.04 -1.00
N PHE A 45 -6.49 -1.18 -0.96
CA PHE A 45 -7.60 -1.44 -0.06
C PHE A 45 -7.69 -2.92 0.27
N LEU A 46 -8.30 -3.21 1.42
CA LEU A 46 -8.65 -4.57 1.81
C LEU A 46 -9.90 -4.99 1.04
N SER A 47 -9.77 -6.08 0.28
CA SER A 47 -10.89 -6.74 -0.38
C SER A 47 -11.78 -7.49 0.64
N GLU A 48 -12.93 -7.99 0.19
CA GLU A 48 -13.84 -8.81 1.02
C GLU A 48 -13.21 -10.12 1.52
N GLU A 49 -12.09 -10.55 0.92
CA GLU A 49 -11.35 -11.76 1.28
C GLU A 49 -10.19 -11.48 2.25
N ASP A 50 -10.15 -10.30 2.88
CA ASP A 50 -9.06 -9.84 3.76
C ASP A 50 -7.69 -9.83 3.06
N MET A 51 -7.67 -9.60 1.74
CA MET A 51 -6.45 -9.47 0.95
C MET A 51 -6.28 -8.04 0.47
N TRP A 52 -5.07 -7.51 0.61
CA TRP A 52 -4.69 -6.21 0.06
C TRP A 52 -4.62 -6.27 -1.46
N VAL A 53 -5.40 -5.40 -2.09
CA VAL A 53 -5.46 -5.25 -3.54
C VAL A 53 -5.26 -3.77 -3.90
N SER A 54 -4.85 -3.49 -5.13
CA SER A 54 -4.83 -2.13 -5.66
C SER A 54 -6.01 -1.92 -6.60
N ASN A 55 -6.27 -0.66 -6.95
CA ASN A 55 -7.11 -0.39 -8.12
C ASN A 55 -6.50 -1.06 -9.38
N ASP A 56 -7.33 -1.58 -10.27
CA ASP A 56 -6.95 -2.29 -11.52
C ASP A 56 -6.15 -1.41 -12.50
N GLU A 57 -6.04 -0.10 -12.25
CA GLU A 57 -5.29 0.84 -13.09
C GLU A 57 -3.77 0.74 -12.92
N VAL A 58 -3.28 -0.02 -11.95
CA VAL A 58 -1.85 -0.11 -11.63
C VAL A 58 -1.22 -1.30 -12.34
N SER A 59 -0.20 -1.05 -13.15
CA SER A 59 0.61 -2.11 -13.78
C SER A 59 1.66 -2.67 -12.82
N LEU A 60 1.24 -3.05 -11.61
CA LEU A 60 2.09 -3.68 -10.60
C LEU A 60 1.75 -5.15 -10.44
N ASP A 61 2.74 -5.90 -9.95
CA ASP A 61 2.56 -7.30 -9.63
C ASP A 61 1.65 -7.44 -8.39
N GLU A 62 0.65 -8.32 -8.47
CA GLU A 62 -0.26 -8.62 -7.37
C GLU A 62 0.50 -9.12 -6.13
N ASP A 63 1.57 -9.89 -6.33
CA ASP A 63 2.42 -10.37 -5.24
C ASP A 63 3.11 -9.22 -4.50
N LEU A 64 3.53 -8.17 -5.23
CA LEU A 64 4.13 -6.98 -4.63
C LEU A 64 3.09 -6.20 -3.83
N ILE A 65 1.88 -6.04 -4.34
CA ILE A 65 0.78 -5.34 -3.64
C ILE A 65 0.44 -6.07 -2.34
N PHE A 66 0.34 -7.40 -2.39
CA PHE A 66 0.13 -8.23 -1.21
C PHE A 66 1.25 -8.05 -0.18
N LEU A 67 2.52 -8.10 -0.60
CA LEU A 67 3.67 -7.89 0.29
C LEU A 67 3.67 -6.51 0.94
N ILE A 68 3.28 -5.47 0.19
CA ILE A 68 3.16 -4.10 0.70
C ILE A 68 2.09 -4.05 1.80
N GLY A 69 0.93 -4.62 1.55
CA GLY A 69 -0.19 -4.69 2.49
C GLY A 69 0.14 -5.46 3.76
N ASP A 70 0.66 -6.69 3.62
CA ASP A 70 1.07 -7.54 4.75
C ASP A 70 2.14 -6.84 5.61
N LYS A 71 3.14 -6.23 4.97
CA LYS A 71 4.18 -5.49 5.67
C LYS A 71 3.62 -4.28 6.41
N PHE A 72 2.67 -3.59 5.80
CA PHE A 72 2.02 -2.44 6.41
C PHE A 72 1.19 -2.82 7.62
N GLU A 73 0.35 -3.86 7.53
CA GLU A 73 -0.40 -4.39 8.67
C GLU A 73 0.52 -4.82 9.81
N SER A 74 1.63 -5.49 9.47
CA SER A 74 2.67 -5.86 10.43
C SER A 74 3.27 -4.66 11.19
N LEU A 75 3.20 -3.45 10.64
CA LEU A 75 3.74 -2.23 11.24
C LEU A 75 2.69 -1.45 12.05
N GLN A 76 1.40 -1.75 11.84
CA GLN A 76 0.33 -1.17 12.62
C GLN A 76 0.28 -1.82 14.02
N PRO A 77 0.16 -1.03 15.10
CA PRO A 77 0.22 -1.51 16.49
C PRO A 77 -1.01 -2.28 16.96
#